data_AF-A0A947WZ17-F1
#
_entry.id   AF-A0A947WZ17-F1
#
_cell.length_a   1.000
_cell.length_b   1.000
_cell.length_c   1.000
_cell.angle_alpha   90.00
_cell.angle_beta   90.00
_cell.angle_gamma   90.00
#
_symmetry.space_group_name_H-M   'P 1'
#
loop_
_entity.id
_entity.type
_entity.pdbx_description
1 polymer ?
#
loop_
_entity_poly.entity_id
_entity_poly.type
_entity_poly.pdbx_seq_one_letter_code
_entity_poly.pdbx_strand_id
1 'polypeptide(L)'
;MTESLSLTRAARLIGVTRTELQRRIQRGEMVSHDGMVTVGNLLACYPDAQLEDNAEVRRIALIKERAFGKRVYERALPEPEVLAARITELGKTLATSQAQVDRFKDLLGKLWDKLDNTPGISITVLKEWLEQEVELATEPGFINPLAIKDNILRVMTAQVTVLPSKHDFMVEGHDSLLEAAMRSGIPLNYGCSGGNCGLCKARVISGEVRKTRNHDFIIPEAEKSAGYVLLCSNTAVSDLVIEAPVADSVQDIPFQQIEAQVKAIGHINDDVLLLHLQTPRTKRLRFLAGQGVTLRLGQSFTALQAIASCPCDDRNLLFHIQRQPGNLFSDYAFDRLKTHEVVEIEGPQGEFILHEKSPRPLFFFAFDCGFAPIKSLIEHALSLEIEDIHLHWIGSSKQHIYLPNIAHAWEDALDDFHFQEHVAGFDLRNVSGNREERLSGMLHAIQSADATLLQSDIYIAGPQEAVDVAERFFTESGLPKTRVSVSRVK
;
A
#
# COMPACT_ATOMS: atom_id res chain seq x y z
N MET A 1 -14.00 -13.48 -25.07
CA MET A 1 -12.80 -13.54 -24.21
C MET A 1 -13.26 -13.59 -22.76
N THR A 2 -12.80 -14.55 -21.97
CA THR A 2 -13.00 -14.56 -20.51
C THR A 2 -12.32 -13.34 -19.92
N GLU A 3 -13.08 -12.32 -19.53
CA GLU A 3 -12.54 -11.16 -18.81
C GLU A 3 -11.82 -11.64 -17.55
N SER A 4 -10.51 -11.43 -17.52
CA SER A 4 -9.66 -11.67 -16.37
C SER A 4 -9.47 -10.36 -15.61
N LEU A 5 -9.60 -10.43 -14.29
CA LEU A 5 -9.46 -9.33 -13.35
C LEU A 5 -8.23 -9.59 -12.48
N SER A 6 -7.52 -8.53 -12.10
CA SER A 6 -6.51 -8.67 -11.05
C SER A 6 -7.17 -8.96 -9.71
N LEU A 7 -6.39 -9.52 -8.78
CA LEU A 7 -6.88 -9.79 -7.41
C LEU A 7 -7.36 -8.53 -6.69
N THR A 8 -6.65 -7.41 -6.83
CA THR A 8 -7.03 -6.13 -6.20
C THR A 8 -8.37 -5.61 -6.75
N ARG A 9 -8.60 -5.77 -8.05
CA ARG A 9 -9.84 -5.33 -8.69
C ARG A 9 -11.00 -6.25 -8.40
N ALA A 10 -10.75 -7.55 -8.41
CA ALA A 10 -11.71 -8.56 -8.00
C ALA A 10 -12.17 -8.35 -6.56
N ALA A 11 -11.24 -8.06 -5.63
CA ALA A 11 -11.49 -7.74 -4.22
C ALA A 11 -12.49 -6.58 -4.08
N ARG A 12 -12.20 -5.43 -4.72
CA ARG A 12 -13.09 -4.25 -4.69
C ARG A 12 -14.46 -4.49 -5.34
N LEU A 13 -14.50 -5.33 -6.38
CA LEU A 13 -15.75 -5.67 -7.08
C LEU A 13 -16.72 -6.45 -6.19
N ILE A 14 -16.22 -7.39 -5.40
CA ILE A 14 -17.03 -8.21 -4.47
C ILE A 14 -17.09 -7.65 -3.04
N GLY A 15 -16.29 -6.63 -2.73
CA GLY A 15 -16.28 -5.98 -1.41
C GLY A 15 -15.52 -6.78 -0.34
N VAL A 16 -14.53 -7.58 -0.75
CA VAL A 16 -13.59 -8.27 0.16
C VAL A 16 -12.18 -7.77 -0.11
N THR A 17 -11.21 -8.19 0.70
CA THR A 17 -9.82 -7.75 0.55
C THR A 17 -9.03 -8.64 -0.41
N ARG A 18 -7.88 -8.12 -0.89
CA ARG A 18 -6.99 -8.86 -1.79
C ARG A 18 -6.44 -10.13 -1.12
N THR A 19 -6.11 -10.03 0.17
CA THR A 19 -5.52 -11.11 0.96
C THR A 19 -6.50 -12.27 1.16
N GLU A 20 -7.78 -12.00 1.40
CA GLU A 20 -8.82 -13.03 1.46
C GLU A 20 -8.96 -13.78 0.12
N LEU A 21 -8.93 -13.07 -1.01
CA LEU A 21 -8.91 -13.71 -2.33
C LEU A 21 -7.66 -14.57 -2.54
N GLN A 22 -6.48 -14.09 -2.13
CA GLN A 22 -5.24 -14.88 -2.18
C GLN A 22 -5.31 -16.13 -1.31
N ARG A 23 -5.91 -16.05 -0.12
CA ARG A 23 -6.06 -17.18 0.81
C ARG A 23 -6.94 -18.27 0.22
N ARG A 24 -8.05 -17.91 -0.44
CA ARG A 24 -8.92 -18.87 -1.13
C ARG A 24 -8.23 -19.55 -2.32
N ILE A 25 -7.40 -18.82 -3.05
CA ILE A 25 -6.56 -19.39 -4.11
C ILE A 25 -5.58 -20.41 -3.52
N GLN A 26 -4.93 -20.06 -2.39
CA GLN A 26 -4.00 -20.97 -1.70
C GLN A 26 -4.69 -22.22 -1.14
N ARG A 27 -5.96 -22.11 -0.71
CA ARG A 27 -6.80 -23.24 -0.27
C ARG A 27 -7.34 -24.09 -1.42
N GLY A 28 -7.11 -23.69 -2.68
CA GLY A 28 -7.61 -24.40 -3.86
C GLY A 28 -9.10 -24.17 -4.16
N GLU A 29 -9.73 -23.21 -3.48
CA GLU A 29 -11.15 -22.88 -3.62
C GLU A 29 -11.43 -21.97 -4.82
N MET A 30 -10.38 -21.34 -5.37
CA MET A 30 -10.44 -20.45 -6.54
C MET A 30 -9.20 -20.64 -7.42
N VAL A 31 -9.41 -20.62 -8.74
CA VAL A 31 -8.34 -20.77 -9.74
C VAL A 31 -7.89 -19.39 -10.23
N SER A 32 -6.60 -19.08 -10.04
CA SER A 32 -5.95 -17.89 -10.60
C SER A 32 -4.84 -18.28 -11.58
N HIS A 33 -4.68 -17.49 -12.63
CA HIS A 33 -3.53 -17.57 -13.54
C HIS A 33 -2.78 -16.24 -13.51
N ASP A 34 -1.49 -16.26 -13.17
CA ASP A 34 -0.62 -15.08 -13.11
C ASP A 34 -1.14 -13.91 -12.25
N GLY A 35 -1.81 -14.20 -11.12
CA GLY A 35 -2.38 -13.17 -10.25
C GLY A 35 -3.67 -12.54 -10.79
N MET A 36 -4.27 -13.15 -11.81
CA MET A 36 -5.54 -12.77 -12.39
C MET A 36 -6.58 -13.89 -12.16
N VAL A 37 -7.83 -13.49 -11.96
CA VAL A 37 -9.01 -14.36 -11.75
C VAL A 37 -10.08 -14.02 -12.78
N THR A 38 -10.76 -15.02 -13.33
CA THR A 38 -11.83 -14.77 -14.32
C THR A 38 -13.12 -14.39 -13.61
N VAL A 39 -13.94 -13.53 -14.24
CA VAL A 39 -15.22 -13.09 -13.65
C VAL A 39 -16.15 -14.29 -13.36
N GLY A 40 -16.14 -15.31 -14.23
CA GLY A 40 -16.93 -16.53 -14.02
C GLY A 40 -16.50 -17.33 -12.78
N ASN A 41 -15.19 -17.40 -12.51
CA ASN A 41 -14.67 -18.06 -11.31
C ASN A 41 -15.01 -17.25 -10.05
N LEU A 42 -14.91 -15.92 -10.15
CA LEU A 42 -15.25 -15.00 -9.06
C LEU A 42 -16.73 -15.15 -8.64
N LEU A 43 -17.64 -15.19 -9.62
CA LEU A 43 -19.07 -15.37 -9.38
C LEU A 43 -19.43 -16.77 -8.86
N ALA A 44 -18.66 -17.80 -9.23
CA ALA A 44 -18.85 -19.15 -8.68
C ALA A 44 -18.49 -19.23 -7.19
N CYS A 45 -17.44 -18.51 -6.77
CA CYS A 45 -17.01 -18.45 -5.36
C CYS A 45 -17.81 -17.44 -4.52
N TYR A 46 -18.40 -16.42 -5.15
CA TYR A 46 -19.18 -15.34 -4.51
C TYR A 46 -20.51 -15.11 -5.26
N PRO A 47 -21.47 -16.05 -5.16
CA PRO A 47 -22.73 -15.99 -5.90
C PRO A 47 -23.65 -14.85 -5.45
N ASP A 48 -23.50 -14.37 -4.21
CA ASP A 48 -24.30 -13.29 -3.62
C ASP A 48 -23.72 -11.89 -3.87
N ALA A 49 -22.68 -11.74 -4.71
CA ALA A 49 -22.05 -10.46 -5.04
C ALA A 49 -22.92 -9.51 -5.91
N GLN A 50 -24.25 -9.56 -5.75
CA GLN A 50 -25.20 -8.68 -6.42
C GLN A 50 -25.19 -7.27 -5.83
N LEU A 51 -25.60 -6.29 -6.65
CA LEU A 51 -25.72 -4.87 -6.30
C LEU A 51 -26.58 -4.67 -5.04
N GLU A 52 -25.97 -4.57 -3.88
CA GLU A 52 -26.65 -4.06 -2.69
C GLU A 52 -26.72 -2.52 -2.73
N ASP A 53 -27.96 -2.03 -2.75
CA ASP A 53 -28.33 -0.62 -2.71
C ASP A 53 -28.15 -0.07 -1.28
N ASN A 54 -26.89 0.22 -0.91
CA ASN A 54 -26.54 0.53 0.47
C ASN A 54 -26.62 2.03 0.80
N ALA A 55 -27.83 2.51 1.08
CA ALA A 55 -28.07 3.81 1.72
C ALA A 55 -27.48 3.87 3.15
N GLU A 56 -27.35 2.72 3.83
CA GLU A 56 -26.82 2.64 5.20
C GLU A 56 -25.30 2.52 5.26
N VAL A 57 -24.65 1.80 4.33
CA VAL A 57 -23.18 1.82 4.18
C VAL A 57 -22.71 3.20 3.73
N ARG A 58 -23.46 3.90 2.86
CA ARG A 58 -23.17 5.31 2.57
C ARG A 58 -23.24 6.19 3.81
N ARG A 59 -24.14 5.91 4.77
CA ARG A 59 -24.27 6.71 6.00
C ARG A 59 -23.10 6.45 6.96
N ILE A 60 -22.63 5.21 7.08
CA ILE A 60 -21.45 4.85 7.90
C ILE A 60 -20.15 5.31 7.21
N ALA A 61 -20.06 5.17 5.89
CA ALA A 61 -18.99 5.74 5.08
C ALA A 61 -19.00 7.27 5.17
N LEU A 62 -20.14 7.95 5.12
CA LEU A 62 -20.25 9.41 5.33
C LEU A 62 -19.86 9.85 6.74
N ILE A 63 -20.03 8.99 7.75
CA ILE A 63 -19.58 9.26 9.13
C ILE A 63 -18.06 9.09 9.23
N LYS A 64 -17.48 8.02 8.66
CA LYS A 64 -16.02 7.84 8.52
C LYS A 64 -15.40 8.96 7.64
N GLU A 65 -16.04 9.34 6.55
CA GLU A 65 -15.64 10.34 5.55
C GLU A 65 -15.78 11.79 6.07
N ARG A 66 -16.73 12.04 6.99
CA ARG A 66 -16.82 13.31 7.75
C ARG A 66 -15.75 13.41 8.84
N ALA A 67 -15.35 12.29 9.44
CA ALA A 67 -14.26 12.25 10.42
C ALA A 67 -12.87 12.43 9.77
N PHE A 68 -12.69 11.95 8.53
CA PHE A 68 -11.43 12.05 7.77
C PHE A 68 -11.28 13.31 6.89
N GLY A 69 -12.23 14.23 6.97
CA GLY A 69 -12.02 15.66 6.71
C GLY A 69 -11.90 16.10 5.25
N LYS A 70 -13.02 16.56 4.67
CA LYS A 70 -13.22 17.72 3.75
C LYS A 70 -12.27 18.01 2.58
N ARG A 71 -11.19 17.25 2.35
CA ARG A 71 -10.18 17.40 1.29
C ARG A 71 -10.26 16.33 0.20
N VAL A 72 -11.05 15.26 0.42
CA VAL A 72 -11.17 14.12 -0.51
C VAL A 72 -12.10 14.44 -1.69
N TYR A 73 -13.17 15.22 -1.48
CA TYR A 73 -14.15 15.49 -2.55
C TYR A 73 -13.67 16.48 -3.62
N GLU A 74 -12.65 17.29 -3.38
CA GLU A 74 -12.04 18.14 -4.43
C GLU A 74 -11.15 17.34 -5.42
N ARG A 75 -10.94 16.03 -5.20
CA ARG A 75 -10.04 15.18 -6.01
C ARG A 75 -10.66 13.90 -6.57
N ALA A 76 -11.96 13.68 -6.39
CA ALA A 76 -12.58 12.38 -6.67
C ALA A 76 -12.72 12.04 -8.16
N LEU A 77 -12.76 13.04 -9.03
CA LEU A 77 -12.84 12.84 -10.49
C LEU A 77 -11.50 13.20 -11.13
N PRO A 78 -11.04 12.51 -12.17
CA PRO A 78 -9.88 12.95 -12.96
C PRO A 78 -10.14 14.31 -13.63
N GLU A 79 -9.07 14.96 -14.12
CA GLU A 79 -9.22 16.16 -14.97
C GLU A 79 -10.23 15.89 -16.08
N PRO A 80 -11.08 16.87 -16.48
CA PRO A 80 -12.11 16.68 -17.49
C PRO A 80 -11.59 16.04 -18.78
N GLU A 81 -10.36 16.36 -19.16
CA GLU A 81 -9.70 15.78 -20.31
C GLU A 81 -9.34 14.30 -20.09
N VAL A 82 -8.81 13.94 -18.92
CA VAL A 82 -8.48 12.55 -18.54
C VAL A 82 -9.77 11.73 -18.43
N LEU A 83 -10.82 12.31 -17.84
CA LEU A 83 -12.14 11.71 -17.78
C LEU A 83 -12.71 11.46 -19.18
N ALA A 84 -12.64 12.45 -20.07
CA ALA A 84 -13.05 12.30 -21.46
C ALA A 84 -12.24 11.22 -22.19
N ALA A 85 -10.94 11.11 -21.90
CA ALA A 85 -10.08 10.08 -22.46
C ALA A 85 -10.47 8.68 -22.00
N ARG A 86 -10.67 8.50 -20.69
CA ARG A 86 -11.15 7.25 -20.08
C ARG A 86 -12.51 6.84 -20.63
N ILE A 87 -13.45 7.79 -20.72
CA ILE A 87 -14.78 7.57 -21.31
C ILE A 87 -14.67 7.20 -22.79
N THR A 88 -13.78 7.85 -23.55
CA THR A 88 -13.58 7.55 -24.97
C THR A 88 -13.01 6.14 -25.15
N GLU A 89 -12.05 5.74 -24.31
CA GLU A 89 -11.46 4.40 -24.37
C GLU A 89 -12.46 3.30 -23.99
N LEU A 90 -13.29 3.56 -22.98
CA LEU A 90 -14.43 2.70 -22.64
C LEU A 90 -15.49 2.67 -23.75
N GLY A 91 -15.75 3.81 -24.39
CA GLY A 91 -16.65 3.92 -25.54
C GLY A 91 -16.15 3.12 -26.74
N LYS A 92 -14.85 3.12 -27.03
CA LYS A 92 -14.23 2.24 -28.05
C LYS A 92 -14.41 0.77 -27.67
N THR A 93 -14.17 0.42 -26.41
CA THR A 93 -14.32 -0.96 -25.91
C THR A 93 -15.78 -1.43 -26.03
N LEU A 94 -16.74 -0.57 -25.66
CA LEU A 94 -18.18 -0.84 -25.77
C LEU A 94 -18.67 -0.91 -27.22
N ALA A 95 -18.22 0.01 -28.09
CA ALA A 95 -18.56 0.00 -29.51
C ALA A 95 -18.03 -1.25 -30.22
N THR A 96 -16.84 -1.71 -29.82
CA THR A 96 -16.24 -2.96 -30.35
C THR A 96 -17.05 -4.19 -29.89
N SER A 97 -17.59 -4.17 -28.67
CA SER A 97 -18.43 -5.24 -28.09
C SER A 97 -19.87 -5.25 -28.65
N GLN A 98 -20.46 -4.08 -28.92
CA GLN A 98 -21.81 -3.95 -29.51
C GLN A 98 -21.84 -4.27 -31.01
N ALA A 99 -20.81 -3.88 -31.76
CA ALA A 99 -20.67 -4.24 -33.18
C ALA A 99 -20.43 -5.75 -33.38
N GLN A 100 -20.03 -6.43 -32.31
CA GLN A 100 -20.22 -7.85 -32.15
C GLN A 100 -21.74 -8.10 -32.07
N VAL A 101 -22.45 -8.01 -30.93
CA VAL A 101 -23.91 -8.34 -30.71
C VAL A 101 -24.89 -8.33 -31.91
N ASP A 102 -24.78 -7.36 -32.81
CA ASP A 102 -25.68 -7.24 -33.97
C ASP A 102 -25.42 -8.28 -35.08
N ARG A 103 -24.23 -8.89 -35.17
CA ARG A 103 -23.95 -9.94 -36.18
C ARG A 103 -24.58 -11.30 -35.81
N PHE A 104 -24.82 -11.63 -34.54
CA PHE A 104 -25.49 -12.88 -34.14
C PHE A 104 -26.96 -12.84 -34.42
N LYS A 105 -27.59 -11.68 -34.20
CA LYS A 105 -29.02 -11.55 -34.51
C LYS A 105 -29.27 -11.80 -35.99
N ASP A 106 -28.38 -11.29 -36.84
CA ASP A 106 -28.42 -11.54 -38.28
C ASP A 106 -28.17 -13.03 -38.61
N LEU A 107 -27.26 -13.68 -37.88
CA LEU A 107 -26.97 -15.10 -38.04
C LEU A 107 -28.10 -16.03 -37.59
N LEU A 108 -28.75 -15.74 -36.45
CA LEU A 108 -29.92 -16.45 -35.98
C LEU A 108 -31.09 -16.31 -36.96
N GLY A 109 -31.28 -15.12 -37.55
CA GLY A 109 -32.26 -14.91 -38.62
C GLY A 109 -32.02 -15.84 -39.82
N LYS A 110 -30.78 -15.88 -40.33
CA LYS A 110 -30.39 -16.78 -41.44
C LYS A 110 -30.55 -18.26 -41.11
N LEU A 111 -30.39 -18.63 -39.84
CA LEU A 111 -30.53 -20.01 -39.36
C LEU A 111 -31.99 -20.47 -39.37
N TRP A 112 -32.89 -19.61 -38.87
CA TRP A 112 -34.33 -19.86 -38.92
C TRP A 112 -34.82 -19.99 -40.37
N ASP A 113 -34.40 -19.08 -41.25
CA ASP A 113 -34.72 -19.16 -42.68
C ASP A 113 -34.27 -20.47 -43.34
N LYS A 114 -33.11 -21.01 -42.94
CA LYS A 114 -32.55 -22.22 -43.53
C LYS A 114 -33.25 -23.49 -43.05
N LEU A 115 -33.68 -23.51 -41.78
CA LEU A 115 -34.45 -24.59 -41.17
C LEU A 115 -35.86 -24.67 -41.76
N ASP A 116 -36.52 -23.53 -41.97
CA ASP A 116 -37.88 -23.49 -42.53
C ASP A 116 -37.92 -23.88 -44.02
N ASN A 117 -36.87 -23.53 -44.79
CA ASN A 117 -36.85 -23.76 -46.24
C ASN A 117 -36.30 -25.12 -46.67
N THR A 118 -35.79 -25.95 -45.74
CA THR A 118 -35.15 -27.23 -46.10
C THR A 118 -35.55 -28.39 -45.17
N PRO A 119 -36.79 -28.88 -45.26
CA PRO A 119 -37.25 -29.99 -44.44
C PRO A 119 -36.48 -31.28 -44.78
N GLY A 120 -35.82 -31.87 -43.79
CA GLY A 120 -35.07 -33.14 -43.93
C GLY A 120 -33.55 -33.02 -44.05
N ILE A 121 -32.95 -31.85 -43.76
CA ILE A 121 -31.49 -31.73 -43.68
C ILE A 121 -30.91 -32.74 -42.67
N SER A 122 -29.86 -33.45 -43.08
CA SER A 122 -29.09 -34.33 -42.21
C SER A 122 -28.39 -33.53 -41.10
N ILE A 123 -28.53 -34.01 -39.86
CA ILE A 123 -27.97 -33.41 -38.64
C ILE A 123 -26.46 -33.15 -38.76
N THR A 124 -25.73 -34.00 -39.47
CA THR A 124 -24.27 -33.88 -39.64
C THR A 124 -23.88 -32.66 -40.49
N VAL A 125 -24.65 -32.36 -41.54
CA VAL A 125 -24.42 -31.20 -42.42
C VAL A 125 -24.85 -29.90 -41.76
N LEU A 126 -25.93 -29.96 -40.98
CA LEU A 126 -26.39 -28.81 -40.19
C LEU A 126 -25.38 -28.47 -39.10
N LYS A 127 -24.78 -29.48 -38.47
CA LYS A 127 -23.72 -29.34 -37.45
C LYS A 127 -22.44 -28.74 -38.04
N GLU A 128 -21.92 -29.23 -39.17
CA GLU A 128 -20.72 -28.67 -39.81
C GLU A 128 -20.92 -27.21 -40.26
N TRP A 129 -22.12 -26.86 -40.73
CA TRP A 129 -22.46 -25.48 -41.10
C TRP A 129 -22.64 -24.57 -39.87
N LEU A 130 -23.27 -25.06 -38.79
CA LEU A 130 -23.41 -24.33 -37.53
C LEU A 130 -22.05 -24.10 -36.88
N GLU A 131 -21.16 -25.10 -36.89
CA GLU A 131 -19.80 -25.00 -36.34
C GLU A 131 -18.98 -23.95 -37.09
N GLN A 132 -19.09 -23.87 -38.43
CA GLN A 132 -18.45 -22.81 -39.22
C GLN A 132 -19.02 -21.41 -38.96
N GLU A 133 -20.34 -21.27 -38.80
CA GLU A 133 -20.97 -19.95 -38.61
C GLU A 133 -20.89 -19.46 -37.15
N VAL A 134 -20.98 -20.34 -36.16
CA VAL A 134 -20.82 -20.01 -34.73
C VAL A 134 -19.39 -19.57 -34.41
N GLU A 135 -18.39 -20.12 -35.11
CA GLU A 135 -16.98 -19.72 -35.02
C GLU A 135 -16.73 -18.32 -35.64
N LEU A 136 -17.54 -17.92 -36.63
CA LEU A 136 -17.54 -16.58 -37.23
C LEU A 136 -18.36 -15.56 -36.43
N ALA A 137 -19.32 -16.04 -35.67
CA ALA A 137 -20.20 -15.20 -34.88
C ALA A 137 -19.57 -14.85 -33.53
N THR A 138 -19.25 -15.84 -32.68
CA THR A 138 -19.08 -15.75 -31.19
C THR A 138 -18.83 -14.36 -30.54
N GLU A 139 -19.91 -13.81 -29.96
CA GLU A 139 -20.17 -12.41 -29.58
C GLU A 139 -20.47 -12.29 -28.08
N PRO A 140 -20.21 -11.11 -27.46
CA PRO A 140 -20.59 -10.79 -26.09
C PRO A 140 -21.93 -10.05 -26.03
N GLY A 141 -22.97 -10.70 -25.48
CA GLY A 141 -24.28 -10.09 -25.15
C GLY A 141 -24.71 -10.24 -23.69
N PHE A 142 -23.80 -10.67 -22.79
CA PHE A 142 -24.09 -10.74 -21.36
C PHE A 142 -23.75 -9.40 -20.71
N ILE A 143 -24.77 -8.66 -20.28
CA ILE A 143 -24.57 -7.48 -19.43
C ILE A 143 -24.24 -8.01 -18.04
N ASN A 144 -22.95 -8.20 -17.78
CA ASN A 144 -22.46 -8.59 -16.47
C ASN A 144 -22.55 -7.38 -15.52
N PRO A 145 -23.30 -7.44 -14.40
CA PRO A 145 -23.34 -6.36 -13.42
C PRO A 145 -21.95 -6.01 -12.87
N LEU A 146 -21.06 -7.01 -12.75
CA LEU A 146 -19.66 -6.78 -12.42
C LEU A 146 -18.92 -6.07 -13.55
N ALA A 147 -19.22 -6.34 -14.83
CA ALA A 147 -18.62 -5.59 -15.94
C ALA A 147 -19.12 -4.14 -16.01
N ILE A 148 -20.36 -3.84 -15.63
CA ILE A 148 -20.81 -2.44 -15.48
C ILE A 148 -20.06 -1.77 -14.33
N LYS A 149 -19.97 -2.42 -13.17
CA LYS A 149 -19.21 -1.91 -12.01
C LYS A 149 -17.73 -1.75 -12.36
N ASP A 150 -17.18 -2.68 -13.14
CA ASP A 150 -15.82 -2.69 -13.69
C ASP A 150 -15.58 -1.50 -14.61
N ASN A 151 -16.52 -1.24 -15.54
CA ASN A 151 -16.47 -0.11 -16.46
C ASN A 151 -16.56 1.22 -15.72
N ILE A 152 -17.45 1.34 -14.73
CA ILE A 152 -17.56 2.53 -13.87
C ILE A 152 -16.26 2.74 -13.09
N LEU A 153 -15.68 1.66 -12.53
CA LEU A 153 -14.39 1.71 -11.83
C LEU A 153 -13.25 2.12 -12.78
N ARG A 154 -13.22 1.67 -14.04
CA ARG A 154 -12.26 2.10 -15.08
C ARG A 154 -12.36 3.58 -15.43
N VAL A 155 -13.55 4.17 -15.35
CA VAL A 155 -13.72 5.64 -15.51
C VAL A 155 -13.03 6.37 -14.36
N MET A 156 -13.21 5.88 -13.12
CA MET A 156 -12.78 6.58 -11.91
C MET A 156 -11.32 6.27 -11.54
N THR A 157 -10.84 5.09 -11.88
CA THR A 157 -9.54 4.54 -11.47
C THR A 157 -8.90 3.76 -12.61
N ALA A 158 -7.59 3.84 -12.73
CA ALA A 158 -6.82 3.01 -13.67
C ALA A 158 -5.89 2.10 -12.86
N GLN A 159 -5.86 0.81 -13.20
CA GLN A 159 -4.94 -0.13 -12.56
C GLN A 159 -3.57 -0.06 -13.21
N VAL A 160 -2.50 -0.09 -12.41
CA VAL A 160 -1.12 -0.11 -12.89
C VAL A 160 -0.39 -1.31 -12.31
N THR A 161 0.22 -2.12 -13.18
CA THR A 161 1.08 -3.25 -12.81
C THR A 161 2.54 -2.91 -13.09
N VAL A 162 3.44 -3.15 -12.12
CA VAL A 162 4.87 -2.82 -12.22
C VAL A 162 5.72 -4.09 -12.40
N LEU A 163 6.36 -4.21 -13.57
CA LEU A 163 7.30 -5.28 -13.87
C LEU A 163 8.74 -4.89 -13.53
N PRO A 164 9.58 -5.85 -13.08
CA PRO A 164 9.29 -7.27 -12.89
C PRO A 164 8.67 -7.61 -11.53
N SER A 165 8.52 -6.62 -10.63
CA SER A 165 8.14 -6.82 -9.24
C SER A 165 6.72 -7.40 -9.02
N LYS A 166 5.84 -7.26 -10.02
CA LYS A 166 4.42 -7.62 -9.99
C LYS A 166 3.60 -6.90 -8.90
N HIS A 167 4.07 -5.74 -8.45
CA HIS A 167 3.24 -4.85 -7.64
C HIS A 167 2.12 -4.26 -8.49
N ASP A 168 0.95 -4.13 -7.87
CA ASP A 168 -0.22 -3.49 -8.46
C ASP A 168 -0.63 -2.31 -7.59
N PHE A 169 -0.98 -1.20 -8.22
CA PHE A 169 -1.57 -0.05 -7.55
C PHE A 169 -2.64 0.60 -8.42
N MET A 170 -3.49 1.42 -7.82
CA MET A 170 -4.53 2.16 -8.55
C MET A 170 -4.21 3.64 -8.62
N VAL A 171 -4.52 4.25 -9.76
CA VAL A 171 -4.43 5.69 -9.98
C VAL A 171 -5.83 6.28 -9.91
N GLU A 172 -6.12 6.97 -8.81
CA GLU A 172 -7.41 7.62 -8.57
C GLU A 172 -7.35 9.13 -8.91
N GLY A 173 -8.44 9.66 -9.45
CA GLY A 173 -8.60 11.10 -9.67
C GLY A 173 -7.49 11.73 -10.51
N HIS A 174 -6.85 12.77 -9.97
CA HIS A 174 -5.81 13.58 -10.63
C HIS A 174 -4.37 13.16 -10.31
N ASP A 175 -4.17 12.06 -9.58
CA ASP A 175 -2.84 11.69 -9.13
C ASP A 175 -1.92 11.33 -10.31
N SER A 176 -0.65 11.70 -10.18
CA SER A 176 0.39 11.17 -11.06
C SER A 176 0.68 9.70 -10.71
N LEU A 177 1.25 8.96 -11.66
CA LEU A 177 1.64 7.56 -11.45
C LEU A 177 2.56 7.40 -10.24
N LEU A 178 3.47 8.35 -10.01
CA LEU A 178 4.37 8.32 -8.85
C LEU A 178 3.62 8.55 -7.52
N GLU A 179 2.69 9.51 -7.47
CA GLU A 179 1.93 9.79 -6.23
C GLU A 179 1.02 8.62 -5.86
N ALA A 180 0.37 8.02 -6.85
CA ALA A 180 -0.46 6.83 -6.67
C ALA A 180 0.37 5.63 -6.17
N ALA A 181 1.53 5.40 -6.77
CA ALA A 181 2.46 4.34 -6.34
C ALA A 181 2.95 4.56 -4.90
N MET A 182 3.41 5.77 -4.57
CA MET A 182 3.86 6.11 -3.21
C MET A 182 2.75 5.94 -2.17
N ARG A 183 1.53 6.39 -2.47
CA ARG A 183 0.38 6.25 -1.56
C ARG A 183 0.03 4.78 -1.32
N SER A 184 0.24 3.93 -2.32
CA SER A 184 0.03 2.48 -2.25
C SER A 184 1.26 1.74 -1.72
N GLY A 185 2.20 2.44 -1.07
CA GLY A 185 3.39 1.84 -0.48
C GLY A 185 4.44 1.34 -1.46
N ILE A 186 4.33 1.56 -2.78
CA ILE A 186 5.25 1.00 -3.77
C ILE A 186 6.52 1.88 -3.89
N PRO A 187 7.71 1.38 -3.52
CA PRO A 187 8.93 2.20 -3.41
C PRO A 187 9.66 2.37 -4.76
N LEU A 188 8.98 2.98 -5.73
CA LEU A 188 9.56 3.34 -7.03
C LEU A 188 10.74 4.29 -6.88
N ASN A 189 11.61 4.33 -7.88
CA ASN A 189 12.71 5.29 -7.90
C ASN A 189 12.20 6.72 -8.17
N TYR A 190 12.62 7.69 -7.36
CA TYR A 190 12.33 9.11 -7.53
C TYR A 190 13.31 9.99 -6.74
N GLY A 191 13.23 11.31 -6.92
CA GLY A 191 14.01 12.27 -6.10
C GLY A 191 13.31 13.60 -5.88
N CYS A 192 12.83 14.25 -6.96
CA CYS A 192 12.13 15.55 -6.85
C CYS A 192 10.61 15.46 -6.98
N SER A 193 10.07 14.42 -7.61
CA SER A 193 8.63 14.29 -7.92
C SER A 193 7.99 15.50 -8.64
N GLY A 194 8.80 16.37 -9.24
CA GLY A 194 8.38 17.60 -9.93
C GLY A 194 8.88 17.68 -11.38
N GLY A 195 9.40 16.59 -11.93
CA GLY A 195 9.80 16.53 -13.35
C GLY A 195 11.21 17.04 -13.67
N ASN A 196 12.06 17.28 -12.68
CA ASN A 196 13.38 17.89 -12.90
C ASN A 196 14.56 16.91 -12.88
N CYS A 197 14.48 15.83 -12.11
CA CYS A 197 15.61 14.92 -11.89
C CYS A 197 15.68 13.72 -12.85
N GLY A 198 14.58 13.36 -13.52
CA GLY A 198 14.53 12.18 -14.40
C GLY A 198 14.55 10.80 -13.71
N LEU A 199 14.80 10.72 -12.41
CA LEU A 199 14.89 9.44 -11.65
C LEU A 199 13.62 8.59 -11.68
N CYS A 200 12.43 9.19 -11.78
CA CYS A 200 11.15 8.48 -11.86
C CYS A 200 10.80 8.04 -13.30
N LYS A 201 11.80 7.84 -14.14
CA LYS A 201 11.63 7.40 -15.52
C LYS A 201 11.28 5.91 -15.54
N ALA A 202 10.22 5.56 -16.26
CA ALA A 202 9.75 4.19 -16.42
C ALA A 202 9.30 3.96 -17.85
N ARG A 203 9.31 2.71 -18.30
CA ARG A 203 8.88 2.34 -19.64
C ARG A 203 7.44 1.84 -19.63
N VAL A 204 6.58 2.39 -20.47
CA VAL A 204 5.23 1.87 -20.68
C VAL A 204 5.30 0.65 -21.59
N ILE A 205 4.81 -0.49 -21.11
CA ILE A 205 4.75 -1.76 -21.85
C ILE A 205 3.41 -1.89 -22.57
N SER A 206 2.32 -1.55 -21.88
CA SER A 206 0.97 -1.53 -22.42
C SER A 206 0.12 -0.50 -21.68
N GLY A 207 -0.96 -0.06 -22.33
CA GLY A 207 -1.85 0.99 -21.84
C GLY A 207 -1.43 2.39 -22.29
N GLU A 208 -2.25 3.38 -21.93
CA GLU A 208 -2.07 4.77 -22.31
C GLU A 208 -1.82 5.67 -21.10
N VAL A 209 -0.88 6.60 -21.25
CA VAL A 209 -0.60 7.62 -20.25
C VAL A 209 -0.87 9.01 -20.80
N ARG A 210 -1.17 9.95 -19.91
CA ARG A 210 -1.32 11.35 -20.26
C ARG A 210 -0.46 12.22 -19.37
N LYS A 211 0.25 13.17 -19.98
CA LYS A 211 0.97 14.21 -19.28
C LYS A 211 -0.01 15.15 -18.59
N THR A 212 0.08 15.22 -17.27
CA THR A 212 -0.74 16.12 -16.42
C THR A 212 0.06 17.27 -15.86
N ARG A 213 1.40 17.17 -15.86
CA ARG A 213 2.29 18.21 -15.33
C ARG A 213 3.41 18.51 -16.31
N ASN A 214 3.80 19.78 -16.36
CA ASN A 214 5.02 20.18 -17.05
C ASN A 214 6.25 19.63 -16.33
N HIS A 215 7.32 19.44 -17.09
CA HIS A 215 8.60 18.97 -16.58
C HIS A 215 9.71 19.56 -17.44
N ASP A 216 10.83 19.90 -16.81
CA ASP A 216 11.98 20.51 -17.48
C ASP A 216 13.00 19.43 -17.91
N PHE A 217 12.92 18.23 -17.33
CA PHE A 217 13.80 17.13 -17.71
C PHE A 217 13.55 16.70 -19.16
N ILE A 218 14.61 16.65 -19.96
CA ILE A 218 14.55 16.25 -21.36
C ILE A 218 14.77 14.74 -21.46
N ILE A 219 13.72 14.01 -21.83
CA ILE A 219 13.86 12.59 -22.19
C ILE A 219 14.43 12.53 -23.63
N PRO A 220 15.54 11.81 -23.87
CA PRO A 220 16.07 11.60 -25.20
C PRO A 220 15.04 11.01 -26.17
N GLU A 221 15.08 11.40 -27.44
CA GLU A 221 14.06 10.99 -28.42
C GLU A 221 14.01 9.47 -28.62
N ALA A 222 15.17 8.81 -28.58
CA ALA A 222 15.27 7.35 -28.60
C ALA A 222 14.50 6.70 -27.44
N GLU A 223 14.61 7.27 -26.23
CA GLU A 223 13.88 6.76 -25.06
C GLU A 223 12.38 7.05 -25.14
N LYS A 224 11.97 8.23 -25.62
CA LYS A 224 10.54 8.50 -25.87
C LYS A 224 9.95 7.52 -26.86
N SER A 225 10.67 7.23 -27.95
CA SER A 225 10.23 6.26 -28.96
C SER A 225 10.14 4.82 -28.42
N ALA A 226 10.94 4.51 -27.39
CA ALA A 226 10.88 3.23 -26.66
C ALA A 226 9.81 3.20 -25.56
N GLY A 227 8.97 4.26 -25.42
CA GLY A 227 7.87 4.32 -24.47
C GLY A 227 8.24 4.81 -23.07
N TYR A 228 9.40 5.46 -22.88
CA TYR A 228 9.79 6.02 -21.59
C TYR A 228 9.04 7.30 -21.24
N VAL A 229 8.54 7.37 -20.01
CA VAL A 229 7.81 8.52 -19.47
C VAL A 229 8.26 8.83 -18.04
N LEU A 230 8.00 10.06 -17.58
CA LEU A 230 8.22 10.46 -16.18
C LEU A 230 6.96 10.19 -15.36
N LEU A 231 7.03 9.28 -14.40
CA LEU A 231 5.90 8.90 -13.57
C LEU A 231 5.32 10.05 -12.74
N CYS A 232 6.15 11.03 -12.34
CA CYS A 232 5.69 12.21 -11.59
C CYS A 232 4.93 13.26 -12.42
N SER A 233 4.95 13.13 -13.75
CA SER A 233 4.36 14.10 -14.68
C SER A 233 3.24 13.50 -15.54
N ASN A 234 3.00 12.20 -15.41
CA ASN A 234 2.01 11.48 -16.20
C ASN A 234 1.04 10.73 -15.28
N THR A 235 -0.21 10.63 -15.72
CA THR A 235 -1.27 9.81 -15.11
C THR A 235 -1.67 8.68 -16.06
N ALA A 236 -2.36 7.66 -15.55
CA ALA A 236 -2.89 6.56 -16.35
C ALA A 236 -4.26 6.92 -16.96
N VAL A 237 -4.37 6.74 -18.28
CA VAL A 237 -5.64 6.88 -19.03
C VAL A 237 -6.37 5.55 -19.13
N SER A 238 -5.64 4.44 -19.21
CA SER A 238 -6.20 3.09 -19.18
C SER A 238 -5.42 2.21 -18.20
N ASP A 239 -5.85 0.96 -18.03
CA ASP A 239 -5.06 -0.02 -17.28
C ASP A 239 -3.66 -0.15 -17.93
N LEU A 240 -2.62 -0.02 -17.11
CA LEU A 240 -1.25 0.24 -17.54
C LEU A 240 -0.30 -0.85 -17.03
N VAL A 241 0.62 -1.30 -17.88
CA VAL A 241 1.77 -2.10 -17.44
C VAL A 241 3.02 -1.28 -17.65
N ILE A 242 3.78 -1.05 -16.59
CA ILE A 242 5.05 -0.33 -16.64
C ILE A 242 6.21 -1.23 -16.23
N GLU A 243 7.38 -0.99 -16.82
CA GLU A 243 8.64 -1.52 -16.34
C GLU A 243 9.38 -0.41 -15.59
N ALA A 244 9.62 -0.66 -14.30
CA ALA A 244 10.31 0.28 -13.42
C ALA A 244 11.03 -0.47 -12.29
N PRO A 245 12.19 0.02 -11.83
CA PRO A 245 12.84 -0.52 -10.65
C PRO A 245 12.02 -0.17 -9.40
N VAL A 246 11.68 -1.19 -8.62
CA VAL A 246 11.09 -1.10 -7.28
C VAL A 246 12.15 -1.51 -6.28
N ALA A 247 12.36 -0.72 -5.23
CA ALA A 247 13.25 -1.13 -4.16
C ALA A 247 12.64 -2.30 -3.37
N ASP A 248 13.36 -3.41 -3.28
CA ASP A 248 12.95 -4.58 -2.49
C ASP A 248 13.80 -4.71 -1.21
N SER A 249 14.92 -3.97 -1.18
CA SER A 249 15.92 -4.06 -0.13
C SER A 249 16.47 -2.69 0.24
N VAL A 250 17.15 -2.63 1.38
CA VAL A 250 17.84 -1.41 1.83
C VAL A 250 18.94 -0.96 0.86
N GLN A 251 19.54 -1.88 0.09
CA GLN A 251 20.60 -1.55 -0.87
C GLN A 251 20.07 -0.80 -2.09
N ASP A 252 18.75 -0.88 -2.37
CA ASP A 252 18.11 -0.22 -3.50
C ASP A 252 17.78 1.27 -3.22
N ILE A 253 17.96 1.71 -1.98
CA ILE A 253 17.75 3.08 -1.55
C ILE A 253 19.09 3.78 -1.35
N PRO A 254 19.37 4.87 -2.08
CA PRO A 254 20.63 5.58 -1.94
C PRO A 254 20.69 6.34 -0.62
N PHE A 255 21.89 6.43 -0.05
CA PHE A 255 22.17 7.40 1.00
C PHE A 255 22.06 8.83 0.44
N GLN A 256 21.36 9.70 1.17
CA GLN A 256 21.00 11.05 0.77
C GLN A 256 21.35 12.02 1.90
N GLN A 257 21.77 13.22 1.52
CA GLN A 257 21.85 14.37 2.42
C GLN A 257 20.88 15.42 1.92
N ILE A 258 19.88 15.76 2.73
CA ILE A 258 18.86 16.75 2.39
C ILE A 258 18.66 17.74 3.54
N GLU A 259 18.07 18.89 3.23
CA GLU A 259 17.60 19.84 4.23
C GLU A 259 16.08 19.73 4.33
N ALA A 260 15.55 19.78 5.54
CA ALA A 260 14.13 19.87 5.81
C ALA A 260 13.85 21.02 6.80
N GLN A 261 12.63 21.55 6.78
CA GLN A 261 12.23 22.62 7.71
C GLN A 261 11.35 22.06 8.82
N VAL A 262 11.55 22.56 10.04
CA VAL A 262 10.66 22.25 11.17
C VAL A 262 9.29 22.85 10.89
N LYS A 263 8.31 22.01 10.59
CA LYS A 263 6.95 22.44 10.32
C LYS A 263 6.13 22.59 11.60
N ALA A 264 6.29 21.66 12.53
CA ALA A 264 5.61 21.67 13.81
C ALA A 264 6.43 20.94 14.87
N ILE A 265 6.24 21.35 16.12
CA ILE A 265 6.82 20.74 17.31
C ILE A 265 5.67 20.52 18.28
N GLY A 266 5.43 19.28 18.70
CA GLY A 266 4.37 18.92 19.63
C GLY A 266 4.92 18.19 20.85
N HIS A 267 4.77 18.75 22.04
CA HIS A 267 5.08 18.04 23.28
C HIS A 267 3.91 17.11 23.61
N ILE A 268 4.13 15.80 23.51
CA ILE A 268 3.11 14.80 23.84
C ILE A 268 2.99 14.69 25.36
N ASN A 269 4.14 14.62 26.02
CA ASN A 269 4.30 14.70 27.47
C ASN A 269 5.70 15.25 27.80
N ASP A 270 6.10 15.20 29.06
CA ASP A 270 7.41 15.72 29.50
C ASP A 270 8.61 14.91 28.96
N ASP A 271 8.36 13.67 28.52
CA ASP A 271 9.37 12.71 28.08
C ASP A 271 9.42 12.52 26.56
N VAL A 272 8.40 12.96 25.80
CA VAL A 272 8.30 12.70 24.36
C VAL A 272 7.85 13.93 23.60
N LEU A 273 8.63 14.29 22.59
CA LEU A 273 8.38 15.36 21.64
C LEU A 273 8.17 14.78 20.23
N LEU A 274 7.08 15.19 19.59
CA LEU A 274 6.80 14.90 18.19
C LEU A 274 7.38 16.03 17.34
N LEU A 275 8.40 15.70 16.56
CA LEU A 275 9.04 16.61 15.62
C LEU A 275 8.51 16.34 14.21
N HIS A 276 7.89 17.34 13.59
CA HIS A 276 7.43 17.29 12.22
C HIS A 276 8.37 18.09 11.32
N LEU A 277 9.14 17.40 10.49
CA LEU A 277 9.96 17.99 9.43
C LEU A 277 9.23 17.90 8.09
N GLN A 278 9.36 18.95 7.28
CA GLN A 278 8.85 18.98 5.93
C GLN A 278 10.00 19.15 4.92
N THR A 279 10.11 18.22 3.99
CA THR A 279 11.12 18.27 2.91
C THR A 279 10.72 19.26 1.82
N PRO A 280 11.68 19.89 1.13
CA PRO A 280 11.41 20.74 0.00
C PRO A 280 10.82 19.92 -1.15
N ARG A 281 10.02 20.56 -2.01
CA ARG A 281 9.44 19.88 -3.18
C ARG A 281 10.52 19.38 -4.13
N THR A 282 11.67 20.04 -4.20
CA THR A 282 12.74 19.74 -5.16
C THR A 282 13.62 18.56 -4.74
N LYS A 283 13.66 18.21 -3.45
CA LYS A 283 14.52 17.15 -2.92
C LYS A 283 13.84 16.47 -1.73
N ARG A 284 13.20 15.34 -2.00
CA ARG A 284 12.52 14.51 -0.99
C ARG A 284 13.48 13.47 -0.43
N LEU A 285 13.15 12.92 0.74
CA LEU A 285 13.87 11.78 1.29
C LEU A 285 13.22 10.50 0.78
N ARG A 286 13.96 9.68 0.04
CA ARG A 286 13.54 8.32 -0.28
C ARG A 286 14.00 7.38 0.83
N PHE A 287 13.08 6.63 1.44
CA PHE A 287 13.35 5.67 2.52
C PHE A 287 12.34 4.52 2.53
N LEU A 288 12.67 3.42 3.22
CA LEU A 288 11.75 2.33 3.52
C LEU A 288 11.21 2.48 4.95
N ALA A 289 9.97 2.05 5.17
CA ALA A 289 9.34 2.11 6.48
C ALA A 289 10.18 1.40 7.55
N GLY A 290 10.25 1.98 8.74
CA GLY A 290 11.07 1.48 9.86
C GLY A 290 12.54 1.93 9.87
N GLN A 291 13.04 2.53 8.78
CA GLN A 291 14.39 3.10 8.72
C GLN A 291 14.54 4.38 9.57
N GLY A 292 15.79 4.70 9.90
CA GLY A 292 16.17 5.93 10.59
C GLY A 292 17.03 6.87 9.74
N VAL A 293 17.26 8.06 10.28
CA VAL A 293 18.15 9.10 9.72
C VAL A 293 18.92 9.78 10.83
N THR A 294 20.08 10.31 10.48
CA THR A 294 20.79 11.24 11.35
C THR A 294 20.23 12.63 11.13
N LEU A 295 19.67 13.23 12.18
CA LEU A 295 19.24 14.62 12.20
C LEU A 295 20.36 15.49 12.73
N ARG A 296 20.69 16.57 12.02
CA ARG A 296 21.72 17.54 12.38
C ARG A 296 21.15 18.96 12.40
N LEU A 297 21.31 19.61 13.55
CA LEU A 297 20.91 20.99 13.82
C LEU A 297 22.19 21.80 14.07
N GLY A 298 22.54 22.67 13.12
CA GLY A 298 23.81 23.40 13.15
C GLY A 298 25.03 22.46 13.14
N GLN A 299 26.12 22.84 13.83
CA GLN A 299 27.36 22.05 13.86
C GLN A 299 27.50 21.12 15.08
N SER A 300 26.60 21.22 16.06
CA SER A 300 26.83 20.62 17.39
C SER A 300 25.74 19.65 17.85
N PHE A 301 24.55 19.68 17.25
CA PHE A 301 23.43 18.86 17.69
C PHE A 301 23.16 17.80 16.63
N THR A 302 23.52 16.55 16.94
CA THR A 302 23.35 15.43 16.03
C THR A 302 22.76 14.24 16.78
N ALA A 303 21.72 13.62 16.23
CA ALA A 303 21.18 12.37 16.75
C ALA A 303 20.64 11.47 15.64
N LEU A 304 20.82 10.17 15.80
CA LEU A 304 20.11 9.17 15.00
C LEU A 304 18.69 9.04 15.52
N GLN A 305 17.71 9.20 14.64
CA GLN A 305 16.29 9.09 14.94
C GLN A 305 15.60 8.17 13.95
N ALA A 306 14.70 7.31 14.45
CA ALA A 306 13.84 6.51 13.61
C ALA A 306 12.76 7.40 12.97
N ILE A 307 12.49 7.18 11.68
CA ILE A 307 11.38 7.88 11.00
C ILE A 307 10.08 7.21 11.45
N ALA A 308 9.17 8.01 12.00
CA ALA A 308 7.89 7.55 12.55
C ALA A 308 6.69 7.70 11.58
N SER A 309 6.88 8.34 10.43
CA SER A 309 5.89 8.41 9.35
C SER A 309 6.07 7.30 8.33
N CYS A 310 4.99 6.94 7.61
CA CYS A 310 5.10 6.11 6.41
C CYS A 310 5.88 6.84 5.29
N PRO A 311 6.73 6.16 4.49
CA PRO A 311 7.22 6.69 3.20
C PRO A 311 6.09 7.08 2.22
N CYS A 312 4.87 6.59 2.46
CA CYS A 312 3.65 7.00 1.79
C CYS A 312 3.32 8.48 1.99
N ASP A 313 3.72 9.08 3.13
CA ASP A 313 3.45 10.47 3.48
C ASP A 313 4.50 11.42 2.88
N ASP A 314 4.47 11.44 1.55
CA ASP A 314 5.18 12.33 0.64
C ASP A 314 6.36 13.14 1.23
N ARG A 315 6.07 14.32 1.78
CA ARG A 315 7.08 15.30 2.23
C ARG A 315 7.18 15.42 3.73
N ASN A 316 6.39 14.66 4.48
CA ASN A 316 6.26 14.81 5.91
C ASN A 316 7.05 13.70 6.61
N LEU A 317 8.08 14.11 7.35
CA LEU A 317 8.88 13.24 8.18
C LEU A 317 8.52 13.51 9.63
N LEU A 318 8.02 12.49 10.31
CA LEU A 318 7.69 12.56 11.74
C LEU A 318 8.74 11.82 12.55
N PHE A 319 9.09 12.37 13.71
CA PHE A 319 10.02 11.74 14.65
C PHE A 319 9.46 11.83 16.06
N HIS A 320 9.67 10.78 16.85
CA HIS A 320 9.36 10.79 18.29
C HIS A 320 10.69 10.92 19.05
N ILE A 321 10.98 12.12 19.55
CA ILE A 321 12.21 12.43 20.26
C ILE A 321 11.98 12.19 21.75
N GLN A 322 12.69 11.23 22.33
CA GLN A 322 12.66 11.00 23.78
C GLN A 322 13.52 12.04 24.51
N ARG A 323 13.03 12.55 25.66
CA ARG A 323 13.81 13.40 26.54
C ARG A 323 14.90 12.60 27.22
N GLN A 324 16.14 13.03 27.05
CA GLN A 324 17.31 12.43 27.65
C GLN A 324 18.15 13.53 28.30
N PRO A 325 17.97 13.80 29.61
CA PRO A 325 18.69 14.87 30.29
C PRO A 325 20.20 14.73 30.12
N GLY A 326 20.86 15.78 29.62
CA GLY A 326 22.30 15.79 29.34
C GLY A 326 22.67 15.35 27.91
N ASN A 327 21.70 14.91 27.10
CA ASN A 327 21.88 14.70 25.67
C ASN A 327 21.67 16.04 24.93
N LEU A 328 22.74 16.53 24.31
CA LEU A 328 22.75 17.85 23.64
C LEU A 328 21.63 18.00 22.60
N PHE A 329 21.34 16.96 21.82
CA PHE A 329 20.29 17.03 20.79
C PHE A 329 18.90 17.02 21.42
N SER A 330 18.66 16.12 22.37
CA SER A 330 17.37 16.02 23.06
C SER A 330 17.05 17.30 23.83
N ASP A 331 18.00 17.81 24.61
CA ASP A 331 17.84 19.06 25.36
C ASP A 331 17.58 20.25 24.42
N TYR A 332 18.28 20.33 23.27
CA TYR A 332 18.01 21.35 22.26
C TYR A 332 16.62 21.22 21.64
N ALA A 333 16.22 20.00 21.27
CA ALA A 333 14.93 19.71 20.65
C ALA A 333 13.76 20.12 21.56
N PHE A 334 13.85 19.86 22.87
CA PHE A 334 12.82 20.19 23.84
C PHE A 334 12.80 21.67 24.23
N ASP A 335 13.97 22.29 24.43
CA ASP A 335 14.03 23.59 25.10
C ASP A 335 14.25 24.77 24.13
N ARG A 336 14.78 24.53 22.92
CA ARG A 336 15.29 25.60 22.04
C ARG A 336 14.83 25.55 20.59
N LEU A 337 14.48 24.38 20.07
CA LEU A 337 14.10 24.18 18.68
C LEU A 337 12.88 25.03 18.30
N LYS A 338 12.91 25.64 17.12
CA LYS A 338 11.81 26.50 16.64
C LYS A 338 11.26 26.04 15.30
N THR A 339 9.99 26.36 15.05
CA THR A 339 9.39 26.21 13.72
C THR A 339 10.18 27.03 12.69
N HIS A 340 10.23 26.52 11.46
CA HIS A 340 10.98 27.04 10.30
C HIS A 340 12.51 26.92 10.40
N GLU A 341 13.04 26.40 11.50
CA GLU A 341 14.47 26.06 11.58
C GLU A 341 14.81 24.96 10.57
N VAL A 342 16.01 25.05 9.99
CA VAL A 342 16.49 24.07 9.01
C VAL A 342 17.21 22.95 9.74
N VAL A 343 16.80 21.72 9.45
CA VAL A 343 17.40 20.48 9.94
C VAL A 343 18.02 19.77 8.75
N GLU A 344 19.30 19.46 8.86
CA GLU A 344 19.96 18.59 7.90
C GLU A 344 19.65 17.13 8.24
N ILE A 345 19.37 16.34 7.22
CA ILE A 345 19.01 14.93 7.31
C ILE A 345 20.00 14.12 6.49
N GLU A 346 20.63 13.13 7.13
CA GLU A 346 21.51 12.18 6.48
C GLU A 346 20.98 10.76 6.62
N GLY A 347 20.76 10.07 5.50
CA GLY A 347 20.25 8.71 5.47
C GLY A 347 19.45 8.42 4.19
N PRO A 348 18.58 7.39 4.17
CA PRO A 348 18.19 6.57 5.31
C PRO A 348 19.25 5.54 5.71
N GLN A 349 19.08 4.95 6.88
CA GLN A 349 19.91 3.86 7.41
C GLN A 349 19.08 2.90 8.25
N GLY A 350 19.58 1.66 8.39
CA GLY A 350 18.94 0.60 9.16
C GLY A 350 18.27 -0.46 8.27
N GLU A 351 18.24 -1.68 8.78
CA GLU A 351 17.71 -2.89 8.12
C GLU A 351 16.35 -3.33 8.69
N PHE A 352 15.77 -2.52 9.58
CA PHE A 352 14.46 -2.77 10.17
C PHE A 352 13.35 -2.35 9.19
N ILE A 353 13.05 -3.22 8.23
CA ILE A 353 12.05 -3.02 7.18
C ILE A 353 11.02 -4.16 7.16
N LEU A 354 9.85 -3.91 6.58
CA LEU A 354 8.78 -4.90 6.46
C LEU A 354 9.11 -5.96 5.39
N HIS A 355 8.83 -7.23 5.68
CA HIS A 355 8.87 -8.31 4.70
C HIS A 355 7.52 -8.45 3.97
N GLU A 356 7.28 -7.58 2.98
CA GLU A 356 5.98 -7.40 2.29
C GLU A 356 5.43 -8.65 1.59
N LYS A 357 6.31 -9.59 1.22
CA LYS A 357 5.94 -10.82 0.48
C LYS A 357 5.46 -11.97 1.38
N SER A 358 5.56 -11.80 2.69
CA SER A 358 5.19 -12.84 3.65
C SER A 358 3.67 -12.83 3.88
N PRO A 359 2.97 -13.96 3.73
CA PRO A 359 1.53 -14.05 4.03
C PRO A 359 1.27 -14.31 5.52
N ARG A 360 2.27 -14.17 6.39
CA ARG A 360 2.16 -14.46 7.82
C ARG A 360 1.57 -13.27 8.57
N PRO A 361 0.91 -13.50 9.72
CA PRO A 361 0.52 -12.43 10.62
C PRO A 361 1.74 -11.59 11.04
N LEU A 362 1.51 -10.32 11.36
CA LEU A 362 2.55 -9.40 11.80
C LEU A 362 2.41 -9.12 13.29
N PHE A 363 3.47 -9.40 14.06
CA PHE A 363 3.51 -9.08 15.49
C PHE A 363 4.54 -8.00 15.77
N PHE A 364 4.07 -6.87 16.30
CA PHE A 364 4.88 -5.73 16.65
C PHE A 364 5.03 -5.62 18.18
N PHE A 365 6.27 -5.53 18.65
CA PHE A 365 6.62 -5.31 20.05
C PHE A 365 7.30 -3.95 20.20
N ALA A 366 6.54 -2.96 20.64
CA ALA A 366 7.05 -1.63 20.92
C ALA A 366 7.44 -1.50 22.39
N PHE A 367 8.69 -1.18 22.67
CA PHE A 367 9.17 -0.80 24.00
C PHE A 367 9.40 0.70 24.07
N ASP A 368 8.68 1.40 24.96
CA ASP A 368 8.75 2.86 25.11
C ASP A 368 8.66 3.61 23.76
N CYS A 369 9.68 4.43 23.42
CA CYS A 369 9.78 5.18 22.15
C CYS A 369 10.11 4.32 20.93
N GLY A 370 10.29 3.01 21.11
CA GLY A 370 10.33 2.02 20.02
C GLY A 370 9.06 2.00 19.16
N PHE A 371 7.97 2.64 19.63
CA PHE A 371 6.78 2.88 18.83
C PHE A 371 7.05 3.72 17.57
N ALA A 372 8.07 4.59 17.52
CA ALA A 372 8.37 5.37 16.31
C ALA A 372 8.58 4.51 15.04
N PRO A 373 9.60 3.64 14.96
CA PRO A 373 9.79 2.80 13.77
C PRO A 373 8.64 1.82 13.55
N ILE A 374 8.01 1.33 14.63
CA ILE A 374 6.84 0.43 14.51
C ILE A 374 5.63 1.15 13.91
N LYS A 375 5.37 2.40 14.29
CA LYS A 375 4.33 3.23 13.69
C LYS A 375 4.57 3.40 12.18
N SER A 376 5.81 3.62 11.77
CA SER A 376 6.17 3.70 10.35
C SER A 376 5.87 2.39 9.61
N LEU A 377 6.23 1.23 10.19
CA LEU A 377 5.93 -0.08 9.63
C LEU A 377 4.43 -0.38 9.57
N ILE A 378 3.67 -0.06 10.62
CA ILE A 378 2.22 -0.28 10.66
C ILE A 378 1.54 0.59 9.62
N GLU A 379 1.80 1.90 9.57
CA GLU A 379 1.19 2.78 8.57
C GLU A 379 1.51 2.32 7.14
N HIS A 380 2.71 1.79 6.91
CA HIS A 380 3.10 1.20 5.63
C HIS A 380 2.35 -0.11 5.34
N ALA A 381 2.25 -1.02 6.31
CA ALA A 381 1.49 -2.25 6.18
C ALA A 381 0.01 -1.99 5.86
N LEU A 382 -0.58 -0.98 6.50
CA LEU A 382 -1.94 -0.53 6.21
C LEU A 382 -2.07 0.03 4.78
N SER A 383 -1.07 0.74 4.27
CA SER A 383 -1.06 1.24 2.88
C SER A 383 -0.97 0.13 1.83
N LEU A 384 -0.39 -1.01 2.22
CA LEU A 384 -0.29 -2.22 1.41
C LEU A 384 -1.51 -3.15 1.57
N GLU A 385 -2.49 -2.76 2.38
CA GLU A 385 -3.67 -3.57 2.74
C GLU A 385 -3.28 -4.92 3.37
N ILE A 386 -2.20 -4.93 4.17
CA ILE A 386 -1.83 -6.11 4.96
C ILE A 386 -2.74 -6.22 6.18
N GLU A 387 -3.24 -7.42 6.42
CA GLU A 387 -4.15 -7.78 7.50
C GLU A 387 -3.43 -8.57 8.60
N ASP A 388 -4.15 -8.85 9.70
CA ASP A 388 -3.69 -9.66 10.83
C ASP A 388 -2.45 -9.06 11.51
N ILE A 389 -2.65 -7.84 12.02
CA ILE A 389 -1.63 -7.02 12.66
C ILE A 389 -1.87 -6.98 14.17
N HIS A 390 -0.86 -7.39 14.95
CA HIS A 390 -0.90 -7.39 16.40
C HIS A 390 0.15 -6.42 16.92
N LEU A 391 -0.26 -5.43 17.72
CA LEU A 391 0.62 -4.49 18.39
C LEU A 391 0.60 -4.71 19.90
N HIS A 392 1.72 -5.18 20.44
CA HIS A 392 2.00 -5.19 21.87
C HIS A 392 2.90 -4.02 22.23
N TRP A 393 2.36 -3.05 22.95
CA TRP A 393 3.14 -1.90 23.43
C TRP A 393 3.44 -2.03 24.91
N ILE A 394 4.71 -2.26 25.23
CA ILE A 394 5.21 -2.45 26.59
C ILE A 394 5.94 -1.18 27.04
N GLY A 395 5.31 -0.42 27.94
CA GLY A 395 5.89 0.79 28.51
C GLY A 395 6.57 0.56 29.85
N SER A 396 7.67 1.27 30.11
CA SER A 396 8.31 1.35 31.43
C SER A 396 7.31 1.79 32.51
N SER A 397 6.46 2.76 32.14
CA SER A 397 5.28 3.21 32.88
C SER A 397 4.14 3.53 31.90
N LYS A 398 2.94 3.84 32.42
CA LYS A 398 1.79 4.24 31.58
C LYS A 398 2.09 5.48 30.72
N GLN A 399 2.96 6.39 31.16
CA GLN A 399 3.33 7.59 30.41
C GLN A 399 4.20 7.29 29.18
N HIS A 400 4.89 6.15 29.17
CA HIS A 400 5.73 5.72 28.05
C HIS A 400 4.92 5.09 26.90
N ILE A 401 3.62 4.87 27.11
CA ILE A 401 2.65 4.57 26.07
C ILE A 401 1.99 5.92 25.73
N TYR A 402 2.67 6.73 24.92
CA TYR A 402 2.43 8.18 24.82
C TYR A 402 1.43 8.59 23.72
N LEU A 403 1.12 7.71 22.77
CA LEU A 403 0.11 7.96 21.71
C LEU A 403 -0.87 6.78 21.54
N PRO A 404 -1.46 6.24 22.63
CA PRO A 404 -2.30 5.04 22.55
C PRO A 404 -3.53 5.27 21.67
N ASN A 405 -4.04 6.51 21.61
CA ASN A 405 -5.22 6.86 20.82
C ASN A 405 -5.06 6.54 19.32
N ILE A 406 -3.84 6.57 18.77
CA ILE A 406 -3.62 6.21 17.37
C ILE A 406 -3.83 4.70 17.18
N ALA A 407 -3.32 3.89 18.10
CA ALA A 407 -3.47 2.43 18.05
C ALA A 407 -4.91 2.00 18.32
N HIS A 408 -5.60 2.62 19.29
CA HIS A 408 -7.04 2.42 19.50
C HIS A 408 -7.85 2.82 18.27
N ALA A 409 -7.49 3.91 17.58
CA ALA A 409 -8.17 4.30 16.35
C ALA A 409 -7.95 3.31 15.20
N TRP A 410 -6.82 2.61 15.16
CA TRP A 410 -6.59 1.53 14.20
C TRP A 410 -7.42 0.30 14.54
N GLU A 411 -7.43 -0.12 15.80
CA GLU A 411 -8.26 -1.24 16.29
C GLU A 411 -9.76 -0.99 16.06
N ASP A 412 -10.26 0.22 16.32
CA ASP A 412 -11.66 0.58 16.05
C ASP A 412 -12.00 0.61 14.55
N ALA A 413 -11.01 0.86 13.70
CA ALA A 413 -11.22 1.08 12.26
C ALA A 413 -11.05 -0.19 11.41
N LEU A 414 -10.29 -1.16 11.90
CA LEU A 414 -9.80 -2.33 11.16
C LEU A 414 -10.10 -3.61 11.93
N ASP A 415 -10.83 -4.53 11.28
CA ASP A 415 -11.29 -5.76 11.94
C ASP A 415 -10.14 -6.71 12.33
N ASP A 416 -9.04 -6.70 11.57
CA ASP A 416 -7.85 -7.55 11.77
C ASP A 416 -6.65 -6.81 12.40
N PHE A 417 -6.91 -5.76 13.19
CA PHE A 417 -5.89 -5.06 13.97
C PHE A 417 -6.15 -5.25 15.47
N HIS A 418 -5.17 -5.78 16.19
CA HIS A 418 -5.27 -6.04 17.63
C HIS A 418 -4.24 -5.22 18.40
N PHE A 419 -4.69 -4.45 19.39
CA PHE A 419 -3.83 -3.63 20.22
C PHE A 419 -3.88 -4.04 21.69
N GLN A 420 -2.70 -4.22 22.28
CA GLN A 420 -2.58 -4.49 23.71
C GLN A 420 -1.50 -3.63 24.36
N GLU A 421 -1.88 -2.96 25.44
CA GLU A 421 -0.99 -2.17 26.28
C GLU A 421 -0.50 -2.99 27.48
N HIS A 422 0.80 -2.90 27.74
CA HIS A 422 1.47 -3.62 28.82
C HIS A 422 2.34 -2.64 29.61
N VAL A 423 2.30 -2.71 30.94
CA VAL A 423 3.15 -1.87 31.80
C VAL A 423 4.14 -2.75 32.55
N ALA A 424 5.42 -2.60 32.24
CA ALA A 424 6.51 -3.34 32.89
C ALA A 424 6.66 -2.95 34.37
N GLY A 425 6.48 -1.65 34.67
CA GLY A 425 6.65 -1.11 36.02
C GLY A 425 8.12 -1.01 36.44
N PHE A 426 9.04 -0.95 35.48
CA PHE A 426 10.47 -0.71 35.65
C PHE A 426 11.04 -0.08 34.37
N ASP A 427 12.21 0.54 34.45
CA ASP A 427 12.88 1.17 33.31
C ASP A 427 13.39 0.11 32.32
N LEU A 428 12.84 0.10 31.11
CA LEU A 428 13.19 -0.82 30.02
C LEU A 428 14.54 -0.50 29.39
N ARG A 429 15.20 0.60 29.76
CA ARG A 429 16.60 0.86 29.42
C ARG A 429 17.59 0.14 30.35
N ASN A 430 17.10 -0.44 31.44
CA ASN A 430 17.91 -1.22 32.39
C ASN A 430 17.16 -2.49 32.82
N VAL A 431 17.32 -3.55 32.04
CA VAL A 431 16.66 -4.84 32.13
C VAL A 431 17.69 -5.91 32.50
N SER A 432 18.03 -5.99 33.78
CA SER A 432 18.97 -6.98 34.32
C SER A 432 18.40 -7.73 35.53
N GLY A 433 18.86 -8.98 35.71
CA GLY A 433 18.48 -9.84 36.83
C GLY A 433 16.96 -10.05 36.91
N ASN A 434 16.35 -9.71 38.04
CA ASN A 434 14.90 -9.86 38.24
C ASN A 434 14.05 -9.09 37.21
N ARG A 435 14.55 -7.99 36.62
CA ARG A 435 13.80 -7.25 35.58
C ARG A 435 13.73 -8.03 34.27
N GLU A 436 14.79 -8.75 33.93
CA GLU A 436 14.83 -9.63 32.76
C GLU A 436 13.86 -10.79 32.92
N GLU A 437 13.86 -11.47 34.08
CA GLU A 437 12.91 -12.54 34.38
C GLU A 437 11.45 -12.06 34.28
N ARG A 438 11.16 -10.87 34.81
CA ARG A 438 9.83 -10.26 34.71
C ARG A 438 9.44 -9.94 33.27
N LEU A 439 10.34 -9.39 32.46
CA LEU A 439 10.07 -9.10 31.05
C LEU A 439 9.81 -10.40 30.26
N SER A 440 10.66 -11.41 30.43
CA SER A 440 10.47 -12.74 29.83
C SER A 440 9.16 -13.39 30.26
N GLY A 441 8.77 -13.24 31.53
CA GLY A 441 7.46 -13.70 32.02
C GLY A 441 6.28 -13.00 31.34
N MET A 442 6.38 -11.69 31.06
CA MET A 442 5.37 -10.96 30.29
C MET A 442 5.29 -11.45 28.83
N LEU A 443 6.43 -11.64 28.17
CA LEU A 443 6.48 -12.17 26.80
C LEU A 443 5.91 -13.59 26.73
N HIS A 444 6.19 -14.43 27.73
CA HIS A 444 5.60 -15.75 27.84
C HIS A 444 4.08 -15.72 28.01
N ALA A 445 3.56 -14.79 28.84
CA ALA A 445 2.12 -14.62 28.97
C ALA A 445 1.47 -14.22 27.64
N ILE A 446 2.08 -13.29 26.89
CA ILE A 446 1.61 -12.89 25.55
C ILE A 446 1.61 -14.08 24.58
N GLN A 447 2.72 -14.81 24.49
CA GLN A 447 2.82 -16.01 23.65
C GLN A 447 1.82 -17.09 24.04
N SER A 448 1.54 -17.26 25.34
CA SER A 448 0.57 -18.27 25.81
C SER A 448 -0.87 -17.90 25.48
N ALA A 449 -1.17 -16.60 25.32
CA ALA A 449 -2.49 -16.12 24.95
C ALA A 449 -2.76 -16.30 23.44
N ASP A 450 -1.73 -16.29 22.61
CA ASP A 450 -1.85 -16.46 21.16
C ASP A 450 -0.82 -17.44 20.59
N ALA A 451 -1.30 -18.65 20.27
CA ALA A 451 -0.49 -19.70 19.67
C ALA A 451 -0.04 -19.41 18.23
N THR A 452 -0.67 -18.46 17.54
CA THR A 452 -0.31 -18.07 16.17
C THR A 452 0.97 -17.23 16.11
N LEU A 453 1.37 -16.63 17.24
CA LEU A 453 2.57 -15.80 17.36
C LEU A 453 3.84 -16.51 16.88
N LEU A 454 4.01 -17.80 17.18
CA LEU A 454 5.20 -18.55 16.72
C LEU A 454 5.19 -18.87 15.21
N GLN A 455 4.09 -18.60 14.52
CA GLN A 455 3.94 -18.76 13.07
C GLN A 455 3.99 -17.43 12.32
N SER A 456 4.28 -16.33 13.03
CA SER A 456 4.23 -14.96 12.52
C SER A 456 5.62 -14.43 12.12
N ASP A 457 5.65 -13.21 11.57
CA ASP A 457 6.87 -12.41 11.49
C ASP A 457 6.84 -11.34 12.59
N ILE A 458 7.91 -11.27 13.38
CA ILE A 458 8.02 -10.44 14.58
C ILE A 458 8.92 -9.24 14.34
N TYR A 459 8.44 -8.07 14.75
CA TYR A 459 9.14 -6.79 14.66
C TYR A 459 9.24 -6.16 16.05
N ILE A 460 10.46 -6.00 16.55
CA ILE A 460 10.72 -5.54 17.91
C ILE A 460 11.48 -4.23 17.85
N ALA A 461 11.02 -3.20 18.56
CA ALA A 461 11.73 -1.93 18.61
C ALA A 461 11.71 -1.29 20.01
N GLY A 462 12.82 -0.65 20.38
CA GLY A 462 12.94 0.15 21.61
C GLY A 462 14.33 0.11 22.24
N PRO A 463 14.45 0.31 23.57
CA PRO A 463 15.73 0.29 24.25
C PRO A 463 16.49 -1.02 24.05
N GLN A 464 17.81 -0.92 23.86
CA GLN A 464 18.66 -2.07 23.53
C GLN A 464 18.48 -3.26 24.47
N GLU A 465 18.49 -3.05 25.79
CA GLU A 465 18.39 -4.15 26.76
C GLU A 465 17.05 -4.90 26.68
N ALA A 466 15.93 -4.18 26.53
CA ALA A 466 14.61 -4.81 26.37
C ALA A 466 14.48 -5.57 25.04
N VAL A 467 15.01 -4.99 23.95
CA VAL A 467 15.02 -5.63 22.63
C VAL A 467 15.86 -6.91 22.65
N ASP A 468 17.02 -6.90 23.28
CA ASP A 468 17.92 -8.06 23.36
C ASP A 468 17.29 -9.22 24.15
N VAL A 469 16.52 -8.92 25.21
CA VAL A 469 15.74 -9.92 25.96
C VAL A 469 14.62 -10.51 25.09
N ALA A 470 13.87 -9.66 24.39
CA ALA A 470 12.76 -10.12 23.55
C ALA A 470 13.22 -10.93 22.33
N GLU A 471 14.29 -10.49 21.65
CA GLU A 471 14.90 -11.21 20.53
C GLU A 471 15.34 -12.61 20.95
N ARG A 472 16.02 -12.71 22.10
CA ARG A 472 16.46 -13.98 22.67
C ARG A 472 15.28 -14.86 23.06
N PHE A 473 14.26 -14.31 23.73
CA PHE A 473 13.06 -15.03 24.11
C PHE A 473 12.37 -15.72 22.91
N PHE A 474 12.15 -14.99 21.82
CA PHE A 474 11.47 -15.54 20.64
C PHE A 474 12.34 -16.56 19.88
N THR A 475 13.64 -16.31 19.78
CA THR A 475 14.57 -17.25 19.13
C THR A 475 14.73 -18.54 19.93
N GLU A 476 14.77 -18.48 21.26
CA GLU A 476 14.78 -19.66 22.15
C GLU A 476 13.43 -20.40 22.13
N SER A 477 12.33 -19.70 21.86
CA SER A 477 10.98 -20.27 21.68
C SER A 477 10.77 -20.95 20.32
N GLY A 478 11.79 -20.98 19.46
CA GLY A 478 11.80 -21.73 18.20
C GLY A 478 11.57 -20.92 16.93
N LEU A 479 11.46 -19.58 17.01
CA LEU A 479 11.38 -18.74 15.82
C LEU A 479 12.77 -18.57 15.17
N PRO A 480 12.88 -18.75 13.84
CA PRO A 480 14.13 -18.50 13.14
C PRO A 480 14.46 -17.00 13.13
N LYS A 481 15.75 -16.66 13.21
CA LYS A 481 16.22 -15.25 13.19
C LYS A 481 15.71 -14.45 11.98
N THR A 482 15.46 -15.10 10.85
CA THR A 482 14.92 -14.45 9.65
C THR A 482 13.49 -13.92 9.80
N ARG A 483 12.77 -14.33 10.85
CA ARG A 483 11.42 -13.87 11.19
C ARG A 483 11.39 -12.96 12.41
N VAL A 484 12.55 -12.60 12.96
CA VAL A 484 12.66 -11.68 14.11
C VAL A 484 13.50 -10.49 13.67
N SER A 485 12.81 -9.41 13.29
CA SER A 485 13.43 -8.14 12.92
C SER A 485 13.50 -7.24 14.15
N VAL A 486 14.64 -6.57 14.35
CA VAL A 486 14.87 -5.76 15.57
C VAL A 486 15.40 -4.37 15.25
N SER A 487 14.95 -3.36 16.00
CA SER A 487 15.45 -1.99 15.96
C SER A 487 15.77 -1.49 17.36
N ARG A 488 17.05 -1.16 17.59
CA ARG A 488 17.54 -0.65 18.87
C ARG A 488 17.54 0.87 18.80
N VAL A 489 16.61 1.49 19.51
CA VAL A 489 16.48 2.95 19.63
C VAL A 489 17.31 3.40 20.84
N LYS A 490 18.10 4.45 20.66
CA LYS A 490 18.99 4.99 21.69
C LYS A 490 18.32 6.02 22.57
#